data_AF-A0A1R4H259-F1
#
_entry.id   AF-A0A1R4H259-F1
#
_cell.length_a   1.000
_cell.length_b   1.000
_cell.length_c   1.000
_cell.angle_alpha   90.00
_cell.angle_beta   90.00
_cell.angle_gamma   90.00
#
_symmetry.space_group_name_H-M   'P 1'
#
loop_
_entity.id
_entity.type
_entity.pdbx_description
1 polymer ?
#
loop_
_entity_poly.entity_id
_entity_poly.type
_entity_poly.pdbx_seq_one_letter_code
_entity_poly.pdbx_strand_id
1 'polypeptide(L)'
;MKLVGFKQQENYLFTLTFENGESKETNLKNLLEKYIDVNGLNKAQLNKDWGCLEFNNGMVDIEPKTLYRYATQQSNQLLLTN
;
A
#
# COMPACT_ATOMS: atom_id res chain seq x y z
N MET A 1 9.50 -9.07 -6.68
CA MET A 1 8.90 -7.77 -6.38
C MET A 1 8.62 -7.70 -4.89
N LYS A 2 9.22 -6.73 -4.20
CA LYS A 2 9.05 -6.44 -2.77
C LYS A 2 8.72 -4.95 -2.55
N LEU A 3 7.95 -4.65 -1.52
CA LEU A 3 7.87 -3.31 -0.92
C LEU A 3 9.13 -3.15 -0.06
N VAL A 4 9.82 -2.03 -0.19
CA VAL A 4 11.05 -1.73 0.57
C VAL A 4 10.90 -0.51 1.45
N GLY A 5 9.85 0.28 1.24
CA GLY A 5 9.47 1.40 2.08
C GLY A 5 8.04 1.82 1.84
N PHE A 6 7.44 2.47 2.82
CA PHE A 6 6.17 3.15 2.65
C PHE A 6 6.10 4.37 3.55
N LYS A 7 5.22 5.29 3.19
CA LYS A 7 4.81 6.40 4.04
C LYS A 7 3.29 6.49 3.99
N GLN A 8 2.65 6.35 5.14
CA GLN A 8 1.25 6.76 5.29
C GLN A 8 1.22 8.30 5.29
N GLN A 9 0.39 8.88 4.42
CA GLN A 9 0.19 10.32 4.36
C GLN A 9 -1.08 10.68 5.16
N GLU A 10 -2.22 10.73 4.49
CA GLU A 10 -3.52 11.05 5.08
C GLU A 10 -4.48 9.88 4.89
N ASN A 11 -5.09 9.42 5.99
CA ASN A 11 -6.02 8.28 5.98
C ASN A 11 -5.40 7.11 5.19
N TYR A 12 -6.09 6.62 4.16
CA TYR A 12 -5.68 5.50 3.31
C TYR A 12 -4.76 5.90 2.15
N LEU A 13 -4.20 7.11 2.13
CA LEU A 13 -3.24 7.53 1.11
C LEU A 13 -1.83 7.11 1.51
N PHE A 14 -1.18 6.32 0.65
CA PHE A 14 0.16 5.80 0.88
C PHE A 14 1.08 6.13 -0.29
N THR A 15 2.31 6.51 0.04
CA THR A 15 3.45 6.42 -0.89
C THR A 15 4.12 5.07 -0.66
N LEU A 16 4.22 4.25 -1.70
CA LEU A 16 4.79 2.91 -1.68
C LEU A 16 6.08 2.88 -2.50
N THR A 17 7.20 2.51 -1.89
CA THR A 17 8.50 2.37 -2.56
C THR A 17 8.85 0.90 -2.70
N PHE A 18 9.18 0.50 -3.93
CA PHE A 18 9.41 -0.89 -4.29
C PHE A 18 10.87 -1.19 -4.62
N GLU A 19 11.26 -2.47 -4.59
CA GLU A 19 12.65 -2.89 -4.79
C GLU A 19 13.24 -2.52 -6.17
N ASN A 20 12.39 -2.23 -7.16
CA ASN A 20 12.82 -1.76 -8.48
C ASN A 20 13.12 -0.25 -8.52
N GLY A 21 13.05 0.45 -7.38
CA GLY A 21 13.27 1.88 -7.26
C GLY A 21 12.05 2.75 -7.54
N GLU A 22 10.94 2.18 -8.02
CA GLU A 22 9.72 2.95 -8.25
C GLU A 22 9.04 3.33 -6.94
N SER A 23 8.50 4.55 -6.91
CA SER A 23 7.57 5.00 -5.88
C SER A 23 6.23 5.32 -6.50
N LYS A 24 5.15 4.81 -5.89
CA LYS A 24 3.78 5.05 -6.34
C LYS A 24 2.94 5.58 -5.19
N GLU A 25 2.19 6.64 -5.46
CA GLU A 25 1.17 7.13 -4.55
C GLU A 25 -0.18 6.48 -4.90
N THR A 26 -0.88 5.95 -3.90
CA THR A 26 -2.17 5.30 -4.12
C THR A 26 -3.05 5.34 -2.88
N ASN A 27 -4.36 5.38 -3.10
CA ASN A 27 -5.36 5.29 -2.05
C ASN A 27 -5.77 3.82 -1.86
N LEU A 28 -5.39 3.24 -0.72
CA LEU A 28 -5.64 1.83 -0.38
C LEU A 28 -7.01 1.58 0.28
N LYS A 29 -7.90 2.58 0.33
CA LYS A 29 -9.19 2.50 1.03
C LYS A 29 -9.99 1.26 0.64
N ASN A 30 -10.16 1.00 -0.66
CA ASN A 30 -10.95 -0.15 -1.14
C ASN A 30 -10.34 -1.51 -0.78
N LEU A 31 -9.05 -1.58 -0.46
CA LEU A 31 -8.38 -2.80 -0.01
C LEU A 31 -8.46 -2.96 1.52
N LEU A 32 -8.43 -1.85 2.25
CA LEU A 32 -8.21 -1.85 3.70
C LEU A 32 -9.47 -1.57 4.53
N GLU A 33 -10.41 -0.75 4.07
CA GLU A 33 -11.48 -0.19 4.92
C GLU A 33 -12.41 -1.23 5.55
N LYS A 34 -12.48 -2.43 4.95
CA LYS A 34 -13.27 -3.55 5.48
C LYS A 34 -12.58 -4.28 6.64
N TYR A 35 -11.28 -4.09 6.81
CA TYR A 35 -10.44 -4.83 7.75
C TYR A 35 -9.76 -3.91 8.77
N ILE A 36 -9.42 -2.68 8.36
CA ILE A 36 -8.64 -1.71 9.11
C ILE A 36 -9.34 -0.36 9.00
N ASP A 37 -9.70 0.22 10.14
CA ASP A 37 -10.19 1.60 10.21
C ASP A 37 -9.03 2.61 10.19
N VAL A 38 -9.35 3.90 10.12
CA VAL A 38 -8.33 4.97 10.06
C VAL A 38 -7.37 4.91 11.25
N ASN A 39 -7.86 4.56 12.44
CA ASN A 39 -7.05 4.44 13.65
C ASN A 39 -6.07 3.28 13.56
N GLY A 40 -6.45 2.17 12.93
CA GLY A 40 -5.61 1.00 12.73
C GLY A 40 -4.50 1.18 11.69
N LEU A 41 -4.56 2.22 10.86
CA LEU A 41 -3.53 2.48 9.84
C LEU A 41 -2.16 2.82 10.45
N ASN A 42 -2.13 3.36 11.67
CA ASN A 42 -0.88 3.63 12.38
C ASN A 42 -0.11 2.36 12.79
N LYS A 43 -0.74 1.18 12.67
CA LYS A 43 -0.12 -0.13 12.92
C LYS A 43 0.49 -0.75 11.67
N ALA A 44 0.52 -0.01 10.55
CA ALA A 44 1.17 -0.45 9.33
C ALA A 44 2.65 -0.78 9.59
N GLN A 45 3.11 -1.93 9.12
CA GLN A 45 4.49 -2.38 9.21
C GLN A 45 4.94 -2.97 7.87
N LEU A 46 6.25 -2.89 7.63
CA LEU A 46 6.89 -3.58 6.52
C LEU A 46 7.43 -4.91 7.04
N ASN A 47 6.90 -6.02 6.55
CA ASN A 47 7.48 -7.32 6.78
C ASN A 47 8.80 -7.41 5.99
N LYS A 48 9.96 -7.50 6.67
CA LYS A 48 11.27 -7.45 6.01
C LYS A 48 11.60 -8.72 5.22
N ASP A 49 11.09 -9.86 5.65
CA ASP A 49 11.39 -11.14 5.01
C ASP A 49 10.66 -11.23 3.67
N TRP A 50 9.36 -10.93 3.67
CA TRP A 50 8.49 -11.05 2.49
C TRP A 50 8.37 -9.75 1.70
N GLY A 51 8.67 -8.62 2.34
CA GLY A 51 8.54 -7.30 1.74
C GLY A 51 7.09 -6.86 1.56
N CYS A 52 6.13 -7.38 2.33
CA CYS A 52 4.71 -6.98 2.25
C CYS A 52 4.35 -5.89 3.26
N LEU A 53 3.28 -5.15 2.96
CA LEU A 53 2.65 -4.23 3.93
C LEU A 53 1.71 -5.06 4.81
N GLU A 54 1.92 -5.03 6.11
CA GLU A 54 1.11 -5.76 7.08
C GLU A 54 0.55 -4.84 8.18
N PHE A 55 -0.54 -5.27 8.78
CA PHE A 55 -1.21 -4.63 9.89
C PHE A 55 -1.53 -5.67 10.95
N ASN A 56 -1.64 -5.22 12.21
CA ASN A 56 -2.01 -6.06 13.34
C ASN A 56 -1.18 -7.35 13.44
N ASN A 57 0.15 -7.23 13.35
CA ASN A 57 1.11 -8.36 13.43
C ASN A 57 0.83 -9.47 12.39
N GLY A 58 0.55 -9.08 11.15
CA GLY A 58 0.37 -10.02 10.04
C GLY A 58 -1.05 -10.60 9.89
N MET A 59 -2.05 -10.17 10.69
CA MET A 59 -3.43 -10.62 10.46
C MET A 59 -4.04 -10.09 9.16
N VAL A 60 -3.57 -8.91 8.72
CA VAL A 60 -3.95 -8.33 7.43
C VAL A 60 -2.66 -7.95 6.74
N ASP A 61 -2.37 -8.61 5.62
CA ASP A 61 -1.23 -8.28 4.78
C ASP A 61 -1.67 -8.06 3.33
N ILE A 62 -0.87 -7.28 2.60
CA ILE A 62 -1.05 -7.12 1.17
C ILE A 62 0.26 -7.46 0.48
N GLU A 63 0.21 -8.49 -0.36
CA GLU A 63 1.36 -8.90 -1.17
C GLU A 63 1.90 -7.75 -2.05
N PRO A 64 3.23 -7.66 -2.24
CA PRO A 64 3.84 -6.53 -2.95
C PRO A 64 3.42 -6.41 -4.40
N LYS A 65 3.23 -7.55 -5.08
CA LYS A 65 2.75 -7.58 -6.47
C LYS A 65 1.32 -7.06 -6.58
N THR A 66 0.48 -7.39 -5.61
CA THR A 66 -0.90 -6.88 -5.53
C THR A 66 -0.91 -5.37 -5.30
N LEU A 67 -0.11 -4.88 -4.35
CA LEU A 67 0.07 -3.44 -4.11
C LEU A 67 0.53 -2.71 -5.37
N TYR A 68 1.56 -3.21 -6.05
CA TYR A 68 2.10 -2.56 -7.24
C TYR A 68 1.12 -2.50 -8.40
N ARG A 69 0.43 -3.62 -8.67
CA ARG A 69 -0.59 -3.68 -9.71
C ARG A 69 -1.72 -2.71 -9.40
N TYR A 70 -2.20 -2.71 -8.16
CA TYR A 70 -3.26 -1.81 -7.72
C TYR A 70 -2.86 -0.34 -7.88
N ALA A 71 -1.68 0.03 -7.37
CA ALA A 71 -1.16 1.38 -7.47
C ALA A 71 -0.98 1.83 -8.92
N THR A 72 -0.49 0.95 -9.79
CA THR A 72 -0.32 1.23 -11.23
C THR A 72 -1.67 1.43 -11.94
N GLN A 73 -2.68 0.62 -11.62
CA GLN A 73 -4.01 0.74 -12.21
C GLN A 73 -4.71 2.04 -11.79
N GLN A 74 -4.58 2.42 -10.51
CA GLN A 74 -5.10 3.69 -9.98
C GLN A 74 -4.44 4.91 -10.65
N SER A 75 -3.11 4.89 -10.84
CA SER A 75 -2.40 5.95 -11.56
C SER A 75 -2.91 6.11 -13.00
N ASN A 76 -3.20 5.00 -13.69
CA ASN A 76 -3.75 5.06 -15.04
C ASN A 76 -5.19 5.59 -15.07
N GLN A 77 -5.99 5.36 -14.03
CA GLN A 77 -7.35 5.93 -13.92
C GLN A 77 -7.31 7.45 -13.77
N LEU A 78 -6.34 7.99 -13.01
CA LEU A 78 -6.14 9.44 -12.85
C LEU A 78 -5.67 10.13 -14.14
N LEU A 79 -4.98 9.43 -15.02
CA LEU A 79 -4.52 9.95 -16.32
C LEU A 79 -5.63 10.01 -17.38
N LEU A 80 -6.74 9.28 -17.19
CA LEU A 80 -7.87 9.24 -18.13
C LEU A 80 -8.99 10.24 -17.79
N THR A 81 -8.87 10.96 -16.67
CA THR A 81 -9.86 11.92 -16.20
C THR A 81 -9.44 13.39 -16.41
N ASN A 82 -8.34 13.64 -17.13
CA ASN A 82 -7.83 14.98 -17.45
C ASN A 82 -7.91 15.27 -18.96
#